data_AF-F8AKQ6-F1
#
_entry.id   AF-F8AKQ6-F1
#
_cell.length_a   1.000
_cell.length_b   1.000
_cell.length_c   1.000
_cell.angle_alpha   90.00
_cell.angle_beta   90.00
_cell.angle_gamma   90.00
#
_symmetry.space_group_name_H-M   'P 1'
#
loop_
_entity.id
_entity.type
_entity.pdbx_description
1 polymer ?
#
loop_
_entity_poly.entity_id
_entity_poly.type
_entity_poly.pdbx_seq_one_letter_code
_entity_poly.pdbx_strand_id
1 'polypeptide(L)'
;MIAKDMIFINPTILRSLNKSKLRKKILFFLYKIHPQGVYLSELSRWVNSDPSNVLGCLKGMGTRYNGSYSLIEMGLVECIDEAGMKIYVITRYGKNIVEYLKDYDSIDRW
;
A
#
# COMPACT_ATOMS: atom_id res chain seq x y z
N MET A 1 -1.71 4.99 -28.92
CA MET A 1 -0.58 4.48 -28.10
C MET A 1 -0.24 5.54 -27.07
N ILE A 2 -0.73 5.39 -25.84
CA ILE A 2 -0.31 6.26 -24.75
C ILE A 2 1.08 5.79 -24.34
N ALA A 3 2.05 6.70 -24.27
CA ALA A 3 3.38 6.39 -23.78
C ALA A 3 3.24 5.65 -22.44
N LYS A 4 3.83 4.46 -22.34
CA LYS A 4 3.99 3.78 -21.05
C LYS A 4 4.99 4.65 -20.30
N ASP A 5 4.51 5.68 -19.60
CA ASP A 5 5.34 6.58 -18.80
C ASP A 5 6.36 5.72 -18.05
N MET A 6 7.65 6.04 -18.19
CA MET A 6 8.69 5.31 -17.46
C MET A 6 8.42 5.46 -15.97
N ILE A 7 7.81 4.43 -15.37
CA ILE A 7 7.59 4.38 -13.93
C ILE A 7 8.96 4.15 -13.30
N PHE A 8 9.49 5.16 -12.61
CA PHE A 8 10.62 4.95 -11.72
C PHE A 8 10.13 4.19 -10.48
N ILE A 9 10.50 2.91 -10.39
CA ILE A 9 10.22 2.09 -9.22
C ILE A 9 11.46 2.05 -8.35
N ASN A 10 11.39 2.63 -7.15
CA ASN A 10 12.46 2.48 -6.18
C ASN A 10 12.61 0.99 -5.81
N PRO A 11 13.77 0.35 -6.02
CA PRO A 11 13.97 -1.08 -5.73
C PRO A 11 13.66 -1.45 -4.27
N THR A 12 13.79 -0.48 -3.36
CA THR A 12 13.51 -0.66 -1.94
C THR A 12 12.01 -0.87 -1.67
N ILE A 13 11.14 -0.28 -2.49
CA ILE A 13 9.69 -0.49 -2.44
C ILE A 13 9.37 -1.94 -2.80
N LEU A 14 9.89 -2.44 -3.92
CA LEU A 14 9.69 -3.82 -4.34
C LEU A 14 10.20 -4.80 -3.27
N ARG A 15 11.39 -4.54 -2.71
CA ARG A 15 11.95 -5.34 -1.61
C ARG A 15 11.06 -5.32 -0.36
N SER A 16 10.50 -4.17 0.02
CA SER A 16 9.59 -4.03 1.17
C SER A 16 8.29 -4.80 0.96
N LEU A 17 7.70 -4.70 -0.24
CA LEU A 17 6.45 -5.37 -0.61
C LEU A 17 6.64 -6.90 -0.73
N ASN A 18 7.74 -7.35 -1.34
CA ASN A 18 8.04 -8.79 -1.47
C ASN A 18 8.26 -9.47 -0.11
N LYS A 19 8.79 -8.75 0.89
CA LYS A 19 8.99 -9.27 2.24
C LYS A 19 7.73 -9.21 3.13
N SER A 20 6.67 -8.52 2.72
CA SER A 20 5.46 -8.35 3.54
C SER A 20 4.18 -8.61 2.76
N LYS A 21 3.61 -9.80 2.98
CA LYS A 21 2.28 -10.18 2.45
C LYS A 21 1.19 -9.20 2.90
N LEU A 22 1.26 -8.68 4.13
CA LEU A 22 0.27 -7.74 4.66
C LEU A 22 0.32 -6.38 3.95
N ARG A 23 1.51 -5.84 3.66
CA ARG A 23 1.65 -4.61 2.87
C ARG A 23 1.06 -4.78 1.47
N LYS A 24 1.33 -5.91 0.79
CA LYS A 24 0.72 -6.24 -0.49
C LYS A 24 -0.81 -6.30 -0.39
N LYS A 25 -1.37 -7.03 0.59
CA LYS A 25 -2.83 -7.11 0.82
C LYS A 25 -3.48 -5.74 1.00
N ILE A 26 -2.90 -4.88 1.84
CA ILE A 26 -3.39 -3.51 2.06
C ILE A 26 -3.40 -2.74 0.74
N LEU A 27 -2.28 -2.74 0.01
CA LEU A 27 -2.14 -1.98 -1.22
C LEU A 27 -3.10 -2.46 -2.32
N PHE A 28 -3.26 -3.77 -2.50
CA PHE A 28 -4.22 -4.34 -3.45
C PHE A 28 -5.67 -4.03 -3.08
N PHE A 29 -6.01 -4.04 -1.78
CA PHE A 29 -7.34 -3.69 -1.33
C PHE A 29 -7.65 -2.20 -1.60
N LEU A 30 -6.74 -1.29 -1.23
CA LEU A 30 -6.89 0.14 -1.50
C LEU A 30 -6.97 0.45 -3.00
N TYR A 31 -6.21 -0.28 -3.83
CA TYR A 31 -6.34 -0.22 -5.28
C TYR A 31 -7.74 -0.64 -5.74
N LYS A 32 -8.28 -1.75 -5.21
CA LYS A 32 -9.60 -2.30 -5.60
C LYS A 32 -10.74 -1.32 -5.30
N ILE A 33 -10.66 -0.58 -4.20
CA ILE A 33 -11.71 0.36 -3.77
C ILE A 33 -11.47 1.80 -4.24
N HIS A 34 -10.44 2.07 -5.05
CA HIS A 34 -10.18 3.42 -5.55
C HIS A 34 -11.34 3.87 -6.49
N PRO A 35 -11.84 5.12 -6.42
CA PRO A 35 -11.31 6.29 -5.73
C PRO A 35 -11.65 6.45 -4.25
N GLN A 36 -12.38 5.51 -3.65
CA GLN A 36 -12.75 5.58 -2.23
C GLN A 36 -11.54 5.33 -1.33
N GLY A 37 -11.62 5.88 -0.11
CA GLY A 37 -10.74 5.55 1.01
C GLY A 37 -11.42 4.67 2.04
N VAL A 38 -10.68 4.26 3.05
CA VAL A 38 -11.19 3.37 4.10
C VAL A 38 -10.61 3.69 5.48
N TYR A 39 -11.40 3.48 6.53
CA TYR A 39 -10.95 3.59 7.91
C TYR A 39 -10.07 2.40 8.32
N LEU A 40 -9.19 2.59 9.31
CA LEU A 40 -8.30 1.54 9.82
C LEU A 40 -9.07 0.26 10.23
N SER A 41 -10.19 0.42 10.92
CA SER A 41 -10.98 -0.71 11.45
C SER A 41 -11.62 -1.56 10.35
N GLU A 42 -12.06 -0.93 9.27
CA GLU A 42 -12.60 -1.62 8.11
C GLU A 42 -11.51 -2.26 7.26
N LEU A 43 -10.40 -1.55 7.03
CA LEU A 43 -9.23 -2.09 6.35
C LEU A 43 -8.71 -3.35 7.05
N SER A 44 -8.63 -3.32 8.38
CA SER A 44 -8.19 -4.44 9.21
C SER A 44 -9.06 -5.68 9.05
N ARG A 45 -10.39 -5.50 8.99
CA ARG A 45 -11.35 -6.57 8.70
C ARG A 45 -11.13 -7.16 7.31
N TRP A 46 -10.98 -6.32 6.29
CA TRP A 46 -10.79 -6.77 4.91
C TRP A 46 -9.49 -7.53 4.67
N VAL A 47 -8.38 -7.08 5.26
CA VAL A 47 -7.08 -7.75 5.08
C VAL A 47 -6.86 -8.92 6.05
N ASN A 48 -7.82 -9.14 6.96
CA ASN A 48 -7.80 -10.15 8.02
C ASN A 48 -6.51 -10.06 8.87
N SER A 49 -6.29 -8.89 9.48
CA SER A 49 -5.15 -8.63 10.37
C SER A 49 -5.57 -7.65 11.48
N ASP A 50 -4.90 -7.67 12.62
CA ASP A 50 -5.23 -6.74 13.71
C ASP A 50 -4.89 -5.29 13.34
N PRO A 51 -5.60 -4.31 13.92
CA PRO A 51 -5.38 -2.90 13.62
C PRO A 51 -3.96 -2.40 13.88
N SER A 52 -3.22 -2.98 14.83
CA SER A 52 -1.85 -2.52 15.13
C SER A 52 -0.87 -2.94 14.05
N ASN A 53 -0.98 -4.17 13.53
CA ASN A 53 -0.19 -4.65 12.39
C ASN A 53 -0.50 -3.85 11.12
N VAL A 54 -1.77 -3.56 10.86
CA VAL A 54 -2.18 -2.73 9.72
C VAL A 54 -1.64 -1.31 9.86
N LEU A 55 -1.76 -0.71 11.04
CA LEU A 55 -1.25 0.62 11.32
C LEU A 55 0.28 0.68 11.20
N GLY A 56 1.01 -0.34 11.67
CA GLY A 56 2.45 -0.48 11.51
C GLY A 56 2.88 -0.60 10.05
N CYS A 57 2.10 -1.27 9.20
CA CYS A 57 2.34 -1.29 7.76
C CYS A 57 2.10 0.09 7.11
N LEU A 58 1.06 0.81 7.54
CA LEU A 58 0.68 2.10 6.96
C LEU A 58 1.66 3.21 7.31
N LYS A 59 2.00 3.40 8.60
CA LYS A 59 2.78 4.56 9.07
C LYS A 59 4.02 4.22 9.91
N GLY A 60 4.31 2.94 10.14
CA GLY A 60 5.30 2.52 11.14
C GLY A 60 4.82 2.73 12.58
N MET A 61 5.53 2.18 13.57
CA MET A 61 5.26 2.42 14.99
C MET A 61 6.57 2.33 15.78
N GLY A 62 7.34 3.42 15.75
CA GLY A 62 8.55 3.59 16.57
C GLY A 62 9.51 2.40 16.47
N THR A 63 9.90 1.84 17.62
CA THR A 63 10.86 0.73 17.72
C THR A 63 10.31 -0.63 17.29
N ARG A 64 8.98 -0.81 17.22
CA ARG A 64 8.36 -2.09 16.81
C ARG A 64 8.26 -2.23 15.30
N TYR A 65 8.09 -1.13 14.56
CA TYR A 65 8.07 -1.15 13.11
C TYR A 65 8.88 0.03 12.57
N ASN A 66 9.98 -0.29 11.89
CA ASN A 66 10.79 0.70 11.18
C ASN A 66 9.91 1.50 10.20
N GLY A 67 9.71 2.78 10.50
CA GLY A 67 8.83 3.69 9.75
C GLY A 67 9.30 3.94 8.32
N SER A 68 10.61 3.83 8.04
CA SER A 68 11.22 4.14 6.73
C SER A 68 10.70 3.27 5.58
N TYR A 69 9.96 2.20 5.87
CA TYR A 69 9.34 1.32 4.88
C TYR A 69 7.84 1.14 5.09
N SER A 70 7.20 2.11 5.74
CA SER A 70 5.74 2.17 5.80
C SER A 70 5.15 2.54 4.44
N LEU A 71 3.90 2.16 4.18
CA LEU A 71 3.24 2.44 2.90
C LEU A 71 3.08 3.94 2.65
N ILE A 72 2.92 4.74 3.71
CA ILE A 72 2.85 6.21 3.65
C ILE A 72 4.22 6.82 3.35
N GLU A 73 5.27 6.42 4.09
CA GLU A 73 6.64 6.93 3.86
C GLU A 73 7.16 6.57 2.45
N MET A 74 6.75 5.41 1.92
CA MET A 74 7.06 5.02 0.53
C MET A 74 6.21 5.73 -0.53
N GLY A 75 5.29 6.62 -0.13
CA GLY A 75 4.42 7.39 -1.04
C GLY A 75 3.36 6.55 -1.76
N LEU A 76 3.05 5.34 -1.28
CA LEU A 76 2.10 4.43 -1.93
C LEU A 76 0.67 4.65 -1.45
N VAL A 77 0.52 5.14 -0.22
CA VAL A 77 -0.75 5.39 0.45
C VAL A 77 -0.71 6.77 1.09
N GLU A 78 -1.82 7.48 1.07
CA GLU A 78 -2.04 8.73 1.80
C GLU A 78 -3.00 8.48 2.97
N CYS A 79 -2.87 9.30 4.03
CA CYS A 79 -3.81 9.36 5.14
C CYS A 79 -4.46 10.75 5.14
N ILE A 80 -5.75 10.80 4.85
CA ILE A 80 -6.57 12.00 4.91
C ILE A 80 -7.18 12.07 6.31
N ASP A 81 -7.13 13.25 6.93
CA ASP A 81 -7.79 13.52 8.21
C ASP A 81 -9.04 14.36 7.95
N GLU A 82 -10.22 13.76 8.13
CA GLU A 82 -11.52 14.43 7.99
C GLU A 82 -12.21 14.44 9.35
N ALA A 83 -12.31 15.64 9.95
CA ALA A 83 -12.96 15.83 11.25
C ALA A 83 -12.43 14.90 12.37
N GLY A 84 -11.13 14.61 12.38
CA GLY A 84 -10.49 13.71 13.36
C GLY A 84 -10.55 12.23 13.00
N MET A 85 -11.16 11.89 11.86
CA MET A 85 -11.24 10.54 11.34
C MET A 85 -10.19 10.31 10.26
N LYS A 86 -9.42 9.23 10.39
CA LYS A 86 -8.34 8.88 9.45
C LYS A 86 -8.82 7.95 8.35
N ILE A 87 -8.72 8.41 7.11
CA ILE A 87 -9.09 7.69 5.90
C ILE A 87 -7.81 7.41 5.10
N TYR A 88 -7.60 6.15 4.73
CA TYR A 88 -6.43 5.74 3.94
C TYR A 88 -6.82 5.55 2.47
N VAL A 89 -6.03 6.13 1.56
CA VAL A 89 -6.29 6.14 0.11
C VAL A 89 -5.02 5.76 -0.63
N ILE A 90 -5.13 4.96 -1.69
CA ILE A 90 -3.96 4.68 -2.56
C ILE A 90 -3.59 5.91 -3.40
N THR A 91 -2.30 6.21 -3.50
CA THR A 91 -1.83 7.34 -4.33
C THR A 91 -1.77 6.94 -5.81
N ARG A 92 -1.57 7.92 -6.70
CA ARG A 92 -1.25 7.63 -8.11
C ARG A 92 -0.02 6.73 -8.25
N TYR A 93 1.01 6.98 -7.44
CA TYR A 93 2.22 6.16 -7.45
C TYR A 93 1.95 4.73 -6.96
N GLY A 94 1.18 4.58 -5.87
CA GLY A 94 0.75 3.28 -5.38
C GLY A 94 -0.01 2.47 -6.42
N LYS A 95 -0.90 3.11 -7.20
CA LYS A 95 -1.62 2.44 -8.31
C LYS A 95 -0.65 1.93 -9.37
N ASN A 96 0.29 2.76 -9.81
CA ASN A 96 1.30 2.37 -10.79
C ASN A 96 2.13 1.16 -10.31
N ILE A 97 2.48 1.11 -9.03
CA ILE A 97 3.18 -0.04 -8.43
C ILE A 97 2.31 -1.30 -8.44
N VAL A 98 1.02 -1.20 -8.11
CA VAL A 98 0.10 -2.34 -8.15
C VAL A 98 -0.03 -2.90 -9.56
N GLU A 99 -0.17 -2.06 -10.58
CA GLU A 99 -0.22 -2.54 -11.98
C GLU A 99 1.08 -3.24 -12.38
N TYR A 100 2.23 -2.66 -12.03
CA TYR A 100 3.52 -3.31 -12.27
C TYR A 100 3.60 -4.69 -11.59
N LEU A 101 3.12 -4.81 -10.34
CA LEU A 101 3.13 -6.09 -9.62
C LEU A 101 2.19 -7.12 -10.25
N LYS A 102 1.02 -6.72 -10.75
CA LYS A 102 0.12 -7.64 -11.46
C LYS A 102 0.74 -8.15 -12.76
N ASP A 103 1.38 -7.25 -13.52
CA ASP A 103 2.10 -7.62 -14.74
C ASP A 103 3.24 -8.60 -14.40
N TYR A 104 4.04 -8.29 -13.38
CA TYR A 104 5.15 -9.12 -12.91
C TYR A 104 4.70 -10.51 -12.44
N ASP A 105 3.69 -10.58 -11.55
CA ASP A 105 3.15 -11.84 -11.06
C ASP A 105 2.43 -12.63 -12.18
N SER A 106 2.00 -11.97 -13.26
CA SER A 106 1.43 -12.62 -14.46
C SER A 106 2.47 -13.15 -15.45
N ILE A 107 3.71 -12.65 -15.37
CA ILE A 107 4.89 -13.12 -16.14
C ILE A 107 5.51 -14.33 -15.45
N ASP A 108 5.64 -14.29 -14.12
CA ASP A 108 6.14 -15.39 -13.29
C ASP A 108 5.03 -16.42 -12.95
N ARG A 109 4.29 -16.88 -13.98
CA ARG A 109 3.39 -18.04 -13.79
C ARG A 109 4.24 -19.27 -13.49
N TRP A 110 3.91 -19.89 -12.36
CA TRP A 110 4.24 -21.28 -12.04
C TRP A 110 3.72 -22.22 -13.13
#